data_AF-A0A949GJU7-F1
#
_entry.id   AF-A0A949GJU7-F1
#
_cell.length_a   1.000
_cell.length_b   1.000
_cell.length_c   1.000
_cell.angle_alpha   90.00
_cell.angle_beta   90.00
_cell.angle_gamma   90.00
#
_symmetry.space_group_name_H-M   'P 1'
#
loop_
_entity.id
_entity.type
_entity.pdbx_description
1 polymer ?
#
loop_
_entity_poly.entity_id
_entity_poly.type
_entity_poly.pdbx_seq_one_letter_code
_entity_poly.pdbx_strand_id
1 'polypeptide(L)'
;AVAIFNLMEDAATAEISRSQIWQWIHNGISLEDGRLITKELVIDLTAEEVSKLGDSHRFQAATETFIDCAVNDEYLEFLTLPAYEKMN
;
A
#
# COMPACT_ATOMS: atom_id res chain seq x y z
N ALA A 1 -8.03 14.56 4.55
CA ALA A 1 -8.24 14.66 3.10
C ALA A 1 -6.95 15.14 2.45
N VAL A 2 -6.57 14.57 1.31
CA VAL A 2 -5.34 14.86 0.57
C VAL A 2 -5.67 14.93 -0.92
N ALA A 3 -5.11 15.90 -1.64
CA ALA A 3 -5.27 16.00 -3.09
C ALA A 3 -4.29 15.05 -3.79
N ILE A 4 -4.79 14.04 -4.50
CA ILE A 4 -3.98 13.10 -5.32
C ILE A 4 -4.64 13.02 -6.70
N PHE A 5 -3.87 13.26 -7.77
CA PHE A 5 -4.39 13.27 -9.15
C PHE A 5 -5.67 14.10 -9.36
N ASN A 6 -5.75 15.28 -8.70
CA ASN A 6 -6.92 16.19 -8.70
C ASN A 6 -8.20 15.62 -8.04
N LEU A 7 -8.11 14.49 -7.33
CA LEU A 7 -9.17 13.93 -6.52
C LEU A 7 -8.93 14.21 -5.04
N MET A 8 -10.01 14.26 -4.27
CA MET A 8 -9.95 14.49 -2.83
C MET A 8 -10.04 13.16 -2.11
N GLU A 9 -8.88 12.63 -1.75
CA GLU A 9 -8.76 11.32 -1.14
C GLU A 9 -8.84 11.41 0.38
N ASP A 10 -9.40 10.38 0.99
CA ASP A 10 -9.40 10.17 2.42
C ASP A 10 -8.83 8.78 2.77
N ALA A 11 -8.97 8.38 4.03
CA ALA A 11 -8.46 7.08 4.47
C ALA A 11 -9.14 5.91 3.73
N ALA A 12 -10.39 6.04 3.31
CA ALA A 12 -11.12 4.95 2.66
C ALA A 12 -10.52 4.62 1.29
N THR A 13 -9.98 5.60 0.57
CA THR A 13 -9.22 5.36 -0.67
C THR A 13 -7.99 4.49 -0.40
N ALA A 14 -7.22 4.84 0.63
CA ALA A 14 -6.06 4.04 1.00
C ALA A 14 -6.46 2.62 1.47
N GLU A 15 -7.57 2.50 2.22
CA GLU A 15 -8.12 1.22 2.68
C GLU A 15 -8.50 0.31 1.51
N ILE A 16 -9.26 0.80 0.52
CA ILE A 16 -9.63 -0.05 -0.62
C ILE A 16 -8.43 -0.43 -1.47
N SER A 17 -7.46 0.47 -1.67
CA SER A 17 -6.23 0.19 -2.42
C SER A 17 -5.40 -0.92 -1.77
N ARG A 18 -5.11 -0.84 -0.47
CA ARG A 18 -4.32 -1.89 0.22
C ARG A 18 -5.07 -3.23 0.28
N SER A 19 -6.40 -3.18 0.41
CA SER A 19 -7.24 -4.37 0.54
C SER A 19 -7.30 -5.16 -0.76
N GLN A 20 -7.34 -4.45 -1.89
CA GLN A 20 -7.29 -5.07 -3.20
C GLN A 20 -5.96 -5.80 -3.43
N ILE A 21 -4.83 -5.18 -3.08
CA ILE A 21 -3.51 -5.80 -3.16
C ILE A 21 -3.44 -7.05 -2.28
N TRP A 22 -3.87 -6.93 -1.02
CA TRP A 22 -3.90 -8.05 -0.09
C TRP A 22 -4.72 -9.22 -0.66
N GLN A 23 -5.93 -8.94 -1.17
CA GLN A 23 -6.79 -9.97 -1.78
C GLN A 23 -6.16 -10.60 -3.02
N TRP A 24 -5.48 -9.84 -3.87
CA TRP A 24 -4.82 -10.38 -5.05
C TRP A 24 -3.70 -11.36 -4.70
N ILE A 25 -2.89 -11.04 -3.70
CA ILE A 25 -1.85 -11.94 -3.19
C ILE A 25 -2.49 -13.22 -2.64
N HIS A 26 -3.50 -13.09 -1.77
CA HIS A 26 -4.12 -14.23 -1.09
C HIS A 26 -4.90 -15.16 -2.02
N ASN A 27 -5.41 -14.64 -3.14
CA ASN A 27 -6.13 -15.43 -4.13
C ASN A 27 -5.26 -15.85 -5.33
N GLY A 28 -3.95 -15.56 -5.31
CA GLY A 28 -3.03 -15.94 -6.37
C GLY A 28 -3.40 -15.35 -7.74
N ILE A 29 -3.83 -14.09 -7.76
CA ILE A 29 -4.27 -13.40 -8.98
C ILE A 29 -3.07 -13.08 -9.87
N SER A 30 -3.26 -13.23 -11.18
CA SER A 30 -2.26 -12.83 -12.19
C SER A 30 -2.69 -11.54 -12.88
N LEU A 31 -1.71 -10.70 -13.22
CA LEU A 31 -1.87 -9.53 -14.08
C LEU A 31 -2.21 -9.95 -15.51
N GLU A 32 -2.67 -8.99 -16.32
CA GLU A 32 -3.00 -9.22 -17.74
C GLU A 32 -1.80 -9.73 -18.57
N ASP A 33 -0.58 -9.36 -18.17
CA ASP A 33 0.67 -9.82 -18.79
C ASP A 33 1.14 -11.20 -18.30
N GLY A 34 0.38 -11.85 -17.42
CA GLY A 34 0.64 -13.19 -16.90
C GLY A 34 1.52 -13.26 -15.65
N ARG A 35 2.03 -12.13 -15.14
CA ARG A 35 2.79 -12.12 -13.87
C ARG A 35 1.86 -12.38 -12.68
N LEU A 36 2.25 -13.32 -11.81
CA LEU A 36 1.56 -13.55 -10.54
C LEU A 36 1.78 -12.39 -9.58
N ILE A 37 0.73 -11.95 -8.90
CA ILE A 37 0.84 -10.91 -7.86
C ILE A 37 1.36 -11.56 -6.57
N THR A 38 2.64 -11.38 -6.29
CA THR A 38 3.30 -11.87 -5.06
C THR A 38 3.64 -10.72 -4.11
N LYS A 39 4.02 -11.05 -2.87
CA LYS A 39 4.50 -10.06 -1.89
C LYS A 39 5.73 -9.32 -2.41
N GLU A 40 6.66 -10.06 -3.01
CA GLU A 40 7.90 -9.52 -3.58
C GLU A 40 7.61 -8.55 -4.71
N LEU A 41 6.70 -8.91 -5.63
CA LEU A 41 6.30 -8.01 -6.72
C LEU A 41 5.73 -6.70 -6.19
N VAL A 42 4.88 -6.76 -5.16
CA VAL A 42 4.28 -5.56 -4.56
C VAL A 42 5.33 -4.70 -3.85
N ILE A 43 6.27 -5.32 -3.13
CA ILE A 43 7.39 -4.60 -2.47
C ILE A 43 8.24 -3.87 -3.51
N ASP A 44 8.62 -4.55 -4.60
CA ASP A 44 9.43 -3.98 -5.67
C ASP A 44 8.70 -2.82 -6.37
N LEU A 45 7.43 -2.99 -6.72
CA LEU A 45 6.61 -1.94 -7.31
C LEU A 45 6.42 -0.76 -6.35
N THR A 46 6.26 -1.01 -5.05
CA THR A 46 6.14 0.06 -4.05
C THR A 46 7.42 0.89 -4.00
N ALA A 47 8.59 0.25 -4.01
CA ALA A 47 9.87 0.95 -4.04
C ALA A 47 10.03 1.78 -5.33
N GLU A 48 9.64 1.22 -6.49
CA GLU A 48 9.64 1.93 -7.77
C GLU A 48 8.74 3.17 -7.72
N GLU A 49 7.49 3.03 -7.27
CA GLU A 49 6.53 4.14 -7.21
C GLU A 49 6.97 5.24 -6.22
N VAL A 50 7.48 4.85 -5.04
CA VAL A 50 7.99 5.82 -4.05
C VAL A 50 9.17 6.61 -4.61
N SER A 51 10.05 5.98 -5.40
CA SER A 51 11.17 6.69 -6.05
C SER A 51 10.73 7.81 -7.00
N LYS A 52 9.50 7.74 -7.53
CA LYS A 52 8.92 8.76 -8.43
C LYS A 52 8.33 9.95 -7.66
N LEU A 53 8.08 9.83 -6.36
CA LEU A 53 7.44 10.87 -5.53
C LEU A 53 8.41 11.95 -5.02
N GLY A 54 9.71 11.78 -5.24
CA GLY A 54 10.76 12.66 -4.72
C GLY A 54 11.16 12.36 -3.27
N ASP A 55 12.15 13.08 -2.74
CA ASP A 55 12.66 12.84 -1.38
C ASP A 55 11.77 13.45 -0.30
N SER A 56 11.27 12.60 0.60
CA SER A 56 10.61 13.01 1.84
C SER A 56 10.88 11.97 2.92
N HIS A 57 11.37 12.43 4.08
CA HIS A 57 11.53 11.59 5.27
C HIS A 57 10.22 10.91 5.71
N ARG A 58 9.06 11.46 5.32
CA ARG A 58 7.75 10.89 5.63
C ARG A 58 7.39 9.69 4.76
N PHE A 59 8.01 9.53 3.59
CA PHE A 59 7.73 8.39 2.73
C PHE A 59 8.23 7.09 3.32
N GLN A 60 9.32 7.10 4.09
CA GLN A 60 9.81 5.88 4.75
C GLN A 60 8.74 5.26 5.67
N ALA A 61 8.23 6.03 6.65
CA ALA A 61 7.21 5.54 7.58
C ALA A 61 5.89 5.18 6.87
N ALA A 62 5.51 5.93 5.83
CA ALA A 62 4.33 5.65 5.03
C ALA A 62 4.48 4.35 4.23
N THR A 63 5.64 4.11 3.62
CA THR A 63 5.95 2.89 2.87
C THR A 63 5.93 1.67 3.77
N GLU A 64 6.57 1.74 4.95
CA GLU A 64 6.53 0.65 5.93
C GLU A 64 5.08 0.32 6.31
N THR A 65 4.29 1.34 6.65
CA THR A 65 2.87 1.16 7.02
C THR A 65 2.06 0.55 5.87
N PHE A 66 2.28 1.01 4.64
CA PHE A 66 1.60 0.47 3.47
C PHE A 66 1.93 -1.00 3.24
N ILE A 67 3.21 -1.37 3.27
CA ILE A 67 3.67 -2.75 3.11
C ILE A 67 3.06 -3.63 4.20
N ASP A 68 3.16 -3.24 5.47
CA ASP A 68 2.58 -3.98 6.61
C ASP A 68 1.08 -4.25 6.43
N CYS A 69 0.35 -3.32 5.81
CA CYS A 69 -1.09 -3.45 5.63
C CYS A 69 -1.50 -4.16 4.32
N ALA A 70 -0.65 -4.15 3.29
CA ALA A 70 -0.96 -4.68 1.96
C ALA A 70 -0.46 -6.11 1.74
N VAL A 71 0.64 -6.53 2.39
CA VAL A 71 1.29 -7.83 2.09
C VAL A 71 1.39 -8.79 3.28
N ASN A 72 0.90 -8.41 4.47
CA ASN A 72 0.88 -9.30 5.64
C ASN A 72 -0.02 -10.52 5.42
N ASP A 73 0.31 -11.64 6.05
CA ASP A 73 -0.49 -12.88 6.00
C ASP A 73 -1.87 -12.69 6.65
N GLU A 74 -1.93 -11.90 7.73
CA GLU A 74 -3.20 -11.52 8.35
C GLU A 74 -3.70 -10.19 7.79
N TYR A 75 -5.00 -10.13 7.50
CA TYR A 75 -5.64 -8.89 7.08
C TYR A 75 -5.85 -7.96 8.28
N LEU A 76 -5.15 -6.83 8.28
CA LEU A 76 -5.38 -5.78 9.27
C LEU A 76 -6.74 -5.10 9.04
N GLU A 77 -7.51 -4.93 10.11
CA GLU A 77 -8.87 -4.39 10.03
C GLU A 77 -8.87 -2.94 9.50
N PHE A 78 -7.96 -2.10 10.03
CA PHE A 78 -7.81 -0.69 9.64
C PHE A 78 -6.33 -0.30 9.55
N LEU A 79 -5.95 0.37 8.46
CA LEU A 79 -4.59 0.91 8.29
C LEU A 79 -4.27 2.02 9.29
N THR A 80 -5.31 2.66 9.82
CA THR A 80 -5.18 3.77 10.77
C THR A 80 -4.61 3.33 12.11
N LEU A 81 -4.73 2.06 12.50
CA LEU A 81 -4.19 1.54 13.76
C LEU A 81 -2.65 1.58 13.78
N PRO A 82 -1.92 0.88 12.88
CA PRO A 82 -0.46 0.96 12.85
C PRO A 82 0.05 2.35 12.45
N ALA A 83 -0.70 3.10 11.63
CA ALA A 83 -0.35 4.47 11.29
C ALA A 83 -0.32 5.38 12.52
N TYR A 84 -1.32 5.25 13.42
CA TYR A 84 -1.43 6.07 14.61
C TYR A 84 -0.27 5.87 15.58
N GLU A 85 0.25 4.64 15.70
CA GLU A 85 1.41 4.33 16.54
C GLU A 85 2.69 5.07 16.09
N LYS A 86 2.83 5.31 14.77
CA LYS A 86 3.99 5.97 14.15
C LYS A 86 3.89 7.50 14.11
N MET A 87 2.82 8.10 14.64
CA MET A 87 2.61 9.56 14.63
C MET A 87 3.24 10.30 15.83
N ASN A 88 3.96 9.60 16.71
CA ASN A 88 4.62 10.16 17.88
C ASN A 88 6.06 10.59 17.63
#